data_AF-A0A9K3PM43-F1
#
_entry.id   AF-A0A9K3PM43-F1
#
_cell.length_a   1.000
_cell.length_b   1.000
_cell.length_c   1.000
_cell.angle_alpha   90.00
_cell.angle_beta   90.00
_cell.angle_gamma   90.00
#
_symmetry.space_group_name_H-M   'P 1'
#
loop_
_entity.id
_entity.type
_entity.pdbx_description
1 polymer ?
#
loop_
_entity_poly.entity_id
_entity_poly.type
_entity_poly.pdbx_seq_one_letter_code
_entity_poly.pdbx_strand_id
1 'polypeptide(L)'
;MDSYRAEAYGKCSILQFLFLLREYYDLTLAPMQVYCDNEALVENVNNAREQSRPQFPNDALKASWDVLQAVVRLAKLLPQITFHHIRGHQDTQIPLDKLSRPAKLNVQADKLAGSYHRLSSHKTIQAPMIDGTNCHLIYDGQTVASKHRKNIRDHRRTKELKTYIKQKTGMSEAAFADIDWQSHERSVNTFKDGPHVFLVKFLHGWLPVGKLVSRYNPIKYPSACPSCDEPVEDSKHFLTCPNPERRKWHATLTTSLRHRCESVDTDPALLDLLLWGLNHWLQSAPIPAHRVPERISHLVHSQTTIGWDNFLLGRWSKHWTTLQLQYLQRNHIEVKNKNHGLSWSSNIIRLMWDHCYKEWRTRNKARHGKDAEDKAQRRLEKSHRNIRDLYKLKPKCSLQAQRHYFYPTVEDHFRTDPDANSLENWLETYEPMIKQNIRHRRTNSDRRLRQIDEVFQLTRTAPPHNPTPTTVPRQRTPTLTTRPITTYFPPNRITSPTPTLETTTTTARTTITSNNPTTISTRLP
;
A
#
# COMPACT_ATOMS: atom_id res chain seq x y z
N MET A 1 -15.26 0.65 18.03
CA MET A 1 -16.06 1.88 18.01
C MET A 1 -15.17 3.01 18.51
N ASP A 2 -15.13 4.16 17.85
CA ASP A 2 -14.41 5.34 18.38
C ASP A 2 -15.21 6.03 19.49
N SER A 3 -14.54 6.84 20.32
CA SER A 3 -15.16 7.54 21.46
C SER A 3 -16.32 8.45 21.03
N TYR A 4 -16.18 9.18 19.92
CA TYR A 4 -17.25 10.06 19.41
C TYR A 4 -18.54 9.27 19.14
N ARG A 5 -18.43 8.12 18.48
CA ARG A 5 -19.59 7.26 18.19
C ARG A 5 -20.21 6.68 19.46
N ALA A 6 -19.40 6.30 20.43
CA ALA A 6 -19.89 5.80 21.72
C ALA A 6 -20.69 6.87 22.48
N GLU A 7 -20.14 8.09 22.56
CA GLU A 7 -20.84 9.25 23.14
C GLU A 7 -22.16 9.54 22.42
N ALA A 8 -22.16 9.51 21.08
CA ALA A 8 -23.36 9.73 20.28
C ALA A 8 -24.45 8.67 20.57
N TYR A 9 -24.08 7.40 20.73
CA TYR A 9 -25.03 6.37 21.16
C TYR A 9 -25.53 6.57 22.58
N GLY A 10 -24.67 7.00 23.51
CA GLY A 10 -25.07 7.36 24.87
C GLY A 10 -26.16 8.44 24.86
N LYS A 11 -25.98 9.48 24.03
CA LYS A 11 -26.98 10.55 23.88
C LYS A 11 -28.23 10.07 23.13
N CYS A 12 -28.08 9.28 22.08
CA CYS A 12 -29.19 8.71 21.36
C CYS A 12 -30.09 7.86 22.29
N SER A 13 -29.48 7.06 23.17
CA SER A 13 -30.20 6.18 24.09
C SER A 13 -31.07 6.96 25.08
N ILE A 14 -30.54 8.00 25.74
CA ILE A 14 -31.33 8.78 26.71
C ILE A 14 -32.45 9.57 26.02
N LEU A 15 -32.21 10.13 24.84
CA LEU A 15 -33.24 10.85 24.09
C LEU A 15 -34.33 9.91 23.60
N GLN A 16 -33.96 8.73 23.12
CA GLN A 16 -34.92 7.70 22.69
C GLN A 16 -35.78 7.26 23.88
N PHE A 17 -35.18 7.07 25.06
CA PHE A 17 -35.92 6.76 26.28
C PHE A 17 -36.92 7.87 26.63
N LEU A 18 -36.49 9.13 26.64
CA LEU A 18 -37.37 10.27 26.96
C LEU A 18 -38.50 10.42 25.93
N PHE A 19 -38.20 10.21 24.64
CA PHE A 19 -39.20 10.21 23.59
C PHE A 19 -40.25 9.12 23.83
N LEU A 20 -39.82 7.87 24.05
CA LEU A 20 -40.73 6.75 24.31
C LEU A 20 -41.53 6.95 25.59
N LEU A 21 -40.93 7.51 26.65
CA LEU A 21 -41.60 7.80 27.91
C LEU A 21 -42.72 8.83 27.71
N ARG A 22 -42.43 9.89 26.95
CA ARG A 22 -43.43 10.89 26.57
C ARG A 22 -44.58 10.28 25.78
N GLU A 23 -44.28 9.50 24.74
CA GLU A 23 -45.30 8.92 23.86
C GLU A 23 -46.16 7.87 24.59
N TYR A 24 -45.54 7.04 25.44
CA TYR A 24 -46.25 5.94 26.12
C TYR A 24 -47.19 6.45 27.22
N TYR A 25 -46.77 7.46 27.97
CA TYR A 25 -47.54 8.01 29.11
C TYR A 25 -48.24 9.33 28.79
N ASP A 26 -48.17 9.81 27.54
CA ASP A 26 -48.68 11.12 27.11
C ASP A 26 -48.17 12.28 28.01
N LEU A 27 -46.86 12.27 28.31
CA LEU A 27 -46.27 13.21 29.27
C LEU A 27 -45.78 14.49 28.59
N THR A 28 -46.07 15.63 29.23
CA THR A 28 -45.36 16.88 28.93
C THR A 28 -44.05 16.90 29.70
N LEU A 29 -42.93 16.82 28.96
CA LEU A 29 -41.61 16.85 29.56
C LEU A 29 -41.20 18.28 29.94
N ALA A 30 -40.67 18.45 31.15
CA ALA A 30 -40.06 19.70 31.58
C ALA A 30 -38.78 20.02 30.76
N PRO A 31 -38.37 21.30 30.69
CA PRO A 31 -37.08 21.68 30.12
C PRO A 31 -35.93 20.93 30.78
N MET A 32 -35.08 20.30 29.96
CA MET A 32 -33.99 19.45 30.42
C MET A 32 -32.67 19.80 29.73
N GLN A 33 -31.57 19.56 30.44
CA GLN A 33 -30.22 19.80 29.96
C GLN A 33 -29.49 18.45 29.85
N VAL A 34 -29.00 18.14 28.66
CA VAL A 34 -28.18 16.96 28.39
C VAL A 34 -26.73 17.40 28.26
N TYR A 35 -25.86 16.86 29.12
CA TYR A 35 -24.45 17.17 29.14
C TYR A 35 -23.64 16.08 28.44
N CYS A 36 -22.64 16.47 27.65
CA CYS A 36 -21.67 15.57 27.01
C CYS A 36 -20.27 16.16 27.13
N ASP A 37 -19.26 15.31 27.31
CA ASP A 37 -17.87 15.72 27.35
C ASP A 37 -17.18 15.77 25.98
N ASN A 38 -17.87 15.28 24.95
CA ASN A 38 -17.45 15.44 23.57
C ASN A 38 -17.99 16.75 22.99
N GLU A 39 -17.18 17.81 23.07
CA GLU A 39 -17.50 19.15 22.55
C GLU A 39 -17.95 19.11 21.07
N ALA A 40 -17.21 18.40 20.22
CA ALA A 40 -17.52 18.30 18.80
C ALA A 40 -18.90 17.67 18.55
N LEU A 41 -19.32 16.70 19.36
CA LEU A 41 -20.66 16.11 19.25
C LEU A 41 -21.74 17.13 19.59
N VAL A 42 -21.57 17.89 20.68
CA VAL A 42 -22.52 18.92 21.12
C VAL A 42 -22.68 19.98 20.04
N GLU A 43 -21.58 20.51 19.52
CA GLU A 43 -21.58 21.49 18.43
C GLU A 43 -22.28 20.93 17.18
N ASN A 44 -21.95 19.71 16.76
CA ASN A 44 -22.55 19.10 15.59
C ASN A 44 -24.07 18.88 15.76
N VAL A 45 -24.53 18.46 16.94
CA VAL A 45 -25.97 18.29 17.22
C VAL A 45 -26.69 19.64 17.20
N ASN A 46 -26.16 20.65 17.89
CA ASN A 46 -26.78 21.97 17.96
C ASN A 46 -26.85 22.62 16.56
N ASN A 47 -25.75 22.60 15.80
CA ASN A 47 -25.71 23.14 14.44
C ASN A 47 -26.66 22.38 13.49
N ALA A 48 -26.68 21.05 13.53
CA ALA A 48 -27.53 20.25 12.65
C ALA A 48 -29.02 20.32 13.02
N ARG A 49 -29.34 20.63 14.28
CA ARG A 49 -30.73 20.81 14.74
C ARG A 49 -31.39 22.01 14.08
N GLU A 50 -30.64 23.07 13.82
CA GLU A 50 -31.13 24.28 13.15
C GLU A 50 -31.29 24.09 11.63
N GLN A 51 -30.68 23.06 11.06
CA GLN A 51 -30.71 22.79 9.62
C GLN A 51 -31.87 21.85 9.24
N SER A 52 -32.59 22.16 8.17
CA SER A 52 -33.65 21.27 7.63
C SER A 52 -33.08 20.11 6.82
N ARG A 53 -31.91 20.29 6.20
CA ARG A 53 -31.21 19.29 5.38
C ARG A 53 -29.70 19.48 5.46
N PRO A 54 -28.90 18.44 5.13
CA PRO A 54 -27.45 18.56 4.99
C PRO A 54 -27.10 19.62 3.93
N GLN A 55 -25.97 20.30 4.11
CA GLN A 55 -25.52 21.33 3.17
C GLN A 55 -25.13 20.72 1.81
N PHE A 56 -24.48 19.55 1.83
CA PHE A 56 -24.09 18.80 0.64
C PHE A 56 -24.41 17.31 0.78
N PRO A 57 -24.72 16.60 -0.31
CA PRO A 57 -24.94 15.14 -0.26
C PRO A 57 -23.76 14.35 0.34
N ASN A 58 -22.53 14.84 0.15
CA ASN A 58 -21.33 14.20 0.69
C ASN A 58 -21.21 14.28 2.22
N ASP A 59 -21.99 15.15 2.88
CA ASP A 59 -22.02 15.21 4.34
C ASP A 59 -22.50 13.89 4.95
N ALA A 60 -23.39 13.17 4.24
CA ALA A 60 -23.86 11.84 4.63
C ALA A 60 -22.76 10.77 4.67
N LEU A 61 -21.57 11.06 4.14
CA LEU A 61 -20.42 10.16 4.17
C LEU A 61 -19.43 10.46 5.31
N LYS A 62 -19.69 11.51 6.12
CA LYS A 62 -18.91 11.84 7.31
C LYS A 62 -18.97 10.71 8.33
N ALA A 63 -17.96 10.63 9.18
CA ALA A 63 -17.90 9.59 10.20
C ALA A 63 -19.06 9.71 11.18
N SER A 64 -19.67 8.58 11.55
CA SER A 64 -20.77 8.52 12.54
C SER A 64 -21.98 9.37 12.17
N TRP A 65 -22.18 9.62 10.87
CA TRP A 65 -23.30 10.39 10.35
C TRP A 65 -24.65 9.79 10.75
N ASP A 66 -24.80 8.49 10.61
CA ASP A 66 -25.97 7.70 10.98
C ASP A 66 -26.47 7.98 12.41
N VAL A 67 -25.61 7.78 13.42
CA VAL A 67 -26.00 7.98 14.82
C VAL A 67 -26.19 9.46 15.14
N LEU A 68 -25.41 10.36 14.52
CA LEU A 68 -25.60 11.80 14.67
C LEU A 68 -26.98 12.22 14.18
N GLN A 69 -27.43 11.73 13.01
CA GLN A 69 -28.76 12.06 12.48
C GLN A 69 -29.89 11.49 13.35
N ALA A 70 -29.70 10.31 13.96
CA ALA A 70 -30.65 9.78 14.94
C ALA A 70 -30.77 10.71 16.17
N VAL A 71 -29.65 11.21 16.70
CA VAL A 71 -29.63 12.19 17.80
C VAL A 71 -30.31 13.49 17.40
N VAL A 72 -29.98 14.04 16.22
CA VAL A 72 -30.56 15.30 15.71
C VAL A 72 -32.07 15.17 15.50
N ARG A 73 -32.54 14.04 14.97
CA ARG A 73 -33.97 13.76 14.83
C ARG A 73 -34.67 13.80 16.19
N LEU A 74 -34.16 13.05 17.17
CA LEU A 74 -34.74 13.00 18.52
C LEU A 74 -34.70 14.37 19.20
N ALA A 75 -33.63 15.13 19.02
CA ALA A 75 -33.52 16.49 19.54
C ALA A 75 -34.57 17.46 18.95
N LYS A 76 -34.94 17.28 17.68
CA LYS A 76 -36.04 18.04 17.06
C LYS A 76 -37.42 17.63 17.59
N LEU A 77 -37.62 16.35 17.88
CA LEU A 77 -38.87 15.83 18.47
C LEU A 77 -39.04 16.19 19.94
N LEU A 78 -37.94 16.52 20.63
CA LEU A 78 -37.90 16.89 22.04
C LEU A 78 -37.40 18.34 22.21
N PRO A 79 -38.17 19.35 21.78
CA PRO A 79 -37.72 20.73 21.74
C PRO A 79 -37.23 21.28 23.09
N GLN A 80 -37.81 20.77 24.19
CA GLN A 80 -37.49 21.10 25.58
C GLN A 80 -36.09 20.66 26.05
N ILE A 81 -35.37 19.85 25.26
CA ILE A 81 -34.03 19.38 25.61
C ILE A 81 -32.97 20.28 24.97
N THR A 82 -31.98 20.68 25.77
CA THR A 82 -30.81 21.46 25.33
C THR A 82 -29.51 20.70 25.57
N PHE A 83 -28.53 20.82 24.66
CA PHE A 83 -27.25 20.13 24.75
C PHE A 83 -26.14 21.08 25.18
N HIS A 84 -25.36 20.66 26.17
CA HIS A 84 -24.28 21.45 26.76
C HIS A 84 -23.00 20.63 26.82
N HIS A 85 -21.89 21.26 26.47
CA HIS A 85 -20.58 20.67 26.66
C HIS A 85 -20.16 20.81 28.13
N ILE A 86 -19.57 19.76 28.70
CA ILE A 86 -18.90 19.79 29.99
C ILE A 86 -17.50 19.20 29.86
N ARG A 87 -16.50 19.73 30.57
CA ARG A 87 -15.15 19.14 30.48
C ARG A 87 -15.15 17.74 31.08
N GLY A 88 -14.54 16.79 30.37
CA GLY A 88 -14.29 15.44 30.88
C GLY A 88 -13.22 15.41 31.98
N HIS A 89 -13.19 14.32 32.77
CA HIS A 89 -12.16 14.00 33.76
C HIS A 89 -11.76 15.13 34.73
N GLN A 90 -12.69 16.01 35.10
CA GLN A 90 -12.41 17.10 36.05
C GLN A 90 -12.01 16.59 37.45
N ASP A 91 -12.36 15.33 37.77
CA ASP A 91 -12.00 14.64 39.01
C ASP A 91 -10.50 14.32 39.15
N THR A 92 -9.73 14.45 38.07
CA THR A 92 -8.26 14.30 38.11
C THR A 92 -7.55 15.46 38.79
N GLN A 93 -8.15 16.65 38.78
CA GLN A 93 -7.57 17.88 39.32
C GLN A 93 -8.39 18.45 40.47
N ILE A 94 -9.70 18.21 40.49
CA ILE A 94 -10.63 18.79 41.45
C ILE A 94 -11.27 17.65 42.26
N PRO A 95 -11.21 17.67 43.59
CA PRO A 95 -11.89 16.70 44.44
C PRO A 95 -13.39 16.57 44.10
N LEU A 96 -13.91 15.35 44.12
CA LEU A 96 -15.26 15.03 43.61
C LEU A 96 -16.37 15.80 44.34
N ASP A 97 -16.21 16.09 45.63
CA ASP A 97 -17.11 16.90 46.45
C ASP A 97 -17.21 18.36 45.96
N LYS A 98 -16.12 18.90 45.41
CA LYS A 98 -16.02 20.29 44.89
C LYS A 98 -16.49 20.45 43.44
N LEU A 99 -16.79 19.35 42.76
CA LEU A 99 -17.33 19.39 41.39
C LEU A 99 -18.77 19.89 41.36
N SER A 100 -19.13 20.59 40.27
CA SER A 100 -20.51 20.93 39.96
C SER A 100 -21.36 19.66 39.80
N ARG A 101 -22.68 19.76 39.98
CA ARG A 101 -23.57 18.60 39.82
C ARG A 101 -23.46 17.95 38.43
N PRO A 102 -23.44 18.70 37.31
CA PRO A 102 -23.19 18.11 35.99
C PRO A 102 -21.84 17.37 35.90
N ALA A 103 -20.77 17.92 36.47
CA ALA A 103 -19.44 17.28 36.43
C ALA A 103 -19.42 15.98 37.25
N LYS A 104 -20.07 15.96 38.42
CA LYS A 104 -20.24 14.74 39.23
C LYS A 104 -20.96 13.64 38.45
N LEU A 105 -22.03 13.99 37.73
CA LEU A 105 -22.79 13.05 36.90
C LEU A 105 -21.97 12.56 35.69
N ASN A 106 -21.15 13.42 35.07
CA ASN A 106 -20.27 12.99 33.99
C ASN A 106 -19.25 11.95 34.47
N VAL A 107 -18.61 12.19 35.62
CA VAL A 107 -17.69 11.22 36.23
C VAL A 107 -18.37 9.88 36.53
N GLN A 108 -19.63 9.90 36.96
CA GLN A 108 -20.41 8.67 37.16
C GLN A 108 -20.72 7.96 35.83
N ALA A 109 -21.12 8.71 34.80
CA ALA A 109 -21.38 8.17 33.47
C ALA A 109 -20.11 7.51 32.87
N ASP A 110 -18.95 8.17 32.96
CA ASP A 110 -17.66 7.63 32.52
C ASP A 110 -17.29 6.35 33.27
N LYS A 111 -17.50 6.32 34.60
CA LYS A 111 -17.27 5.12 35.42
C LYS A 111 -18.16 3.96 35.00
N LEU A 112 -19.44 4.22 34.71
CA LEU A 112 -20.38 3.20 34.23
C LEU A 112 -20.00 2.70 32.83
N ALA A 113 -19.71 3.61 31.90
CA ALA A 113 -19.28 3.27 30.55
C ALA A 113 -17.97 2.45 30.56
N GLY A 114 -16.98 2.88 31.35
CA GLY A 114 -15.72 2.17 31.52
C GLY A 114 -15.87 0.81 32.20
N SER A 115 -16.79 0.68 33.15
CA SER A 115 -17.09 -0.62 33.79
C SER A 115 -17.77 -1.58 32.82
N TYR A 116 -18.75 -1.10 32.06
CA TYR A 116 -19.38 -1.89 30.99
C TYR A 116 -18.34 -2.33 29.95
N HIS A 117 -17.46 -1.42 29.51
CA HIS A 117 -16.42 -1.75 28.53
C HIS A 117 -15.43 -2.83 29.03
N ARG A 118 -15.11 -2.84 30.32
CA ARG A 118 -14.22 -3.86 30.92
C ARG A 118 -14.90 -5.21 31.13
N LEU A 119 -16.17 -5.21 31.56
CA LEU A 119 -16.87 -6.43 31.98
C LEU A 119 -17.66 -7.09 30.85
N SER A 120 -18.10 -6.31 29.86
CA SER A 120 -18.95 -6.80 28.79
C SER A 120 -18.13 -7.47 27.69
N SER A 121 -18.56 -8.67 27.28
CA SER A 121 -18.12 -9.32 26.04
C SER A 121 -18.92 -8.88 24.82
N HIS A 122 -19.89 -7.97 25.00
CA HIS A 122 -20.82 -7.54 23.96
C HIS A 122 -20.08 -6.85 22.81
N LYS A 123 -20.23 -7.41 21.60
CA LYS A 123 -19.68 -6.84 20.37
C LYS A 123 -20.82 -6.60 19.39
N THR A 124 -21.14 -5.33 19.16
CA THR A 124 -22.09 -4.93 18.12
C THR A 124 -21.36 -4.95 16.77
N ILE A 125 -21.57 -6.02 16.00
CA ILE A 125 -20.96 -6.19 14.67
C ILE A 125 -21.71 -5.32 13.64
N GLN A 126 -23.04 -5.33 13.72
CA GLN A 126 -23.92 -4.47 12.92
C GLN A 126 -24.57 -3.44 13.82
N ALA A 127 -24.41 -2.16 13.47
CA ALA A 127 -25.12 -1.09 14.14
C ALA A 127 -26.64 -1.27 13.95
N PRO A 128 -27.46 -1.01 14.98
CA PRO A 128 -28.91 -1.05 14.86
C PRO A 128 -29.39 0.04 13.89
N MET A 129 -30.40 -0.28 13.09
CA MET A 129 -31.12 0.70 12.28
C MET A 129 -32.07 1.49 13.19
N ILE A 130 -31.57 2.59 13.73
CA ILE A 130 -32.38 3.52 14.54
C ILE A 130 -33.00 4.53 13.60
N ASP A 131 -34.26 4.93 13.82
CA ASP A 131 -34.89 5.99 13.04
C ASP A 131 -34.03 7.25 12.97
N GLY A 132 -33.75 7.72 11.74
CA GLY A 132 -32.79 8.80 11.45
C GLY A 132 -31.48 8.30 10.84
N THR A 133 -31.12 7.03 11.05
CA THR A 133 -29.98 6.36 10.41
C THR A 133 -30.15 6.25 8.89
N ASN A 134 -31.37 5.92 8.45
CA ASN A 134 -31.81 5.68 7.06
C ASN A 134 -31.11 4.54 6.31
N CYS A 135 -29.78 4.49 6.27
CA CYS A 135 -29.03 3.42 5.62
C CYS A 135 -27.69 3.13 6.29
N HIS A 136 -27.23 1.88 6.15
CA HIS A 136 -25.90 1.45 6.54
C HIS A 136 -25.17 0.85 5.34
N LEU A 137 -23.87 1.13 5.24
CA LEU A 137 -22.98 0.31 4.42
C LEU A 137 -22.55 -0.91 5.25
N ILE A 138 -22.97 -2.10 4.85
CA ILE A 138 -22.56 -3.36 5.48
C ILE A 138 -21.51 -4.04 4.59
N TYR A 139 -20.41 -4.48 5.20
CA TYR A 139 -19.39 -5.28 4.55
C TYR A 139 -18.93 -6.41 5.47
N ASP A 140 -18.88 -7.64 4.95
CA ASP A 140 -18.52 -8.86 5.70
C ASP A 140 -19.30 -8.99 7.01
N GLY A 141 -20.60 -8.66 6.93
CA GLY A 141 -21.48 -8.64 8.08
C GLY A 141 -21.23 -7.51 9.08
N GLN A 142 -20.32 -6.56 8.83
CA GLN A 142 -20.01 -5.44 9.73
C GLN A 142 -20.46 -4.08 9.18
N THR A 143 -20.95 -3.19 10.05
CA THR A 143 -21.30 -1.81 9.65
C THR A 143 -20.04 -0.96 9.44
N VAL A 144 -19.95 -0.31 8.28
CA VAL A 144 -18.91 0.67 7.94
C VAL A 144 -19.45 2.08 8.22
N ALA A 145 -19.10 2.62 9.40
CA ALA A 145 -19.59 3.93 9.85
C ALA A 145 -18.73 5.14 9.40
N SER A 146 -17.62 4.91 8.72
CA SER A 146 -16.73 5.98 8.25
C SER A 146 -15.79 5.52 7.13
N LYS A 147 -15.08 6.48 6.53
CA LYS A 147 -14.03 6.23 5.51
C LYS A 147 -14.52 5.33 4.37
N HIS A 148 -15.80 5.46 3.98
CA HIS A 148 -16.50 4.61 3.02
C HIS A 148 -15.68 4.32 1.76
N ARG A 149 -15.12 5.36 1.13
CA ARG A 149 -14.29 5.23 -0.09
C ARG A 149 -13.04 4.37 0.13
N LYS A 150 -12.35 4.53 1.26
CA LYS A 150 -11.16 3.73 1.60
C LYS A 150 -11.57 2.28 1.83
N ASN A 151 -12.57 2.05 2.68
CA ASN A 151 -13.11 0.71 2.94
C ASN A 151 -13.49 0.01 1.64
N ILE A 152 -14.34 0.60 0.79
CA ILE A 152 -14.74 0.01 -0.51
C ILE A 152 -13.53 -0.35 -1.38
N ARG A 153 -12.53 0.54 -1.48
CA ARG A 153 -11.32 0.29 -2.29
C ARG A 153 -10.45 -0.82 -1.73
N ASP A 154 -10.24 -0.79 -0.43
CA ASP A 154 -9.43 -1.79 0.27
C ASP A 154 -10.12 -3.15 0.12
N HIS A 155 -11.42 -3.23 0.36
CA HIS A 155 -12.22 -4.44 0.17
C HIS A 155 -12.15 -4.99 -1.26
N ARG A 156 -12.33 -4.13 -2.28
CA ARG A 156 -12.27 -4.54 -3.68
C ARG A 156 -10.91 -5.10 -4.10
N ARG A 157 -9.82 -4.76 -3.40
CA ARG A 157 -8.45 -5.15 -3.80
C ARG A 157 -7.81 -6.17 -2.88
N THR A 158 -8.32 -6.31 -1.65
CA THR A 158 -7.69 -7.12 -0.62
C THR A 158 -7.72 -8.60 -1.00
N LYS A 159 -8.81 -9.10 -1.59
CA LYS A 159 -8.92 -10.50 -1.98
C LYS A 159 -7.87 -10.89 -3.02
N GLU A 160 -7.75 -10.09 -4.08
CA GLU A 160 -6.79 -10.30 -5.16
C GLU A 160 -5.35 -10.15 -4.67
N LEU A 161 -5.09 -9.16 -3.80
CA LEU A 161 -3.77 -8.96 -3.22
C LEU A 161 -3.35 -10.13 -2.32
N LYS A 162 -4.24 -10.62 -1.46
CA LYS A 162 -4.00 -11.81 -0.62
C LYS A 162 -3.70 -13.02 -1.49
N THR A 163 -4.51 -13.26 -2.54
CA THR A 163 -4.30 -14.35 -3.49
C THR A 163 -2.93 -14.24 -4.17
N TYR A 164 -2.58 -13.06 -4.66
CA TYR A 164 -1.28 -12.81 -5.29
C TYR A 164 -0.12 -13.11 -4.34
N ILE A 165 -0.17 -12.63 -3.09
CA ILE A 165 0.91 -12.85 -2.12
C ILE A 165 1.03 -14.34 -1.80
N LYS A 166 -0.07 -15.05 -1.55
CA LYS A 166 -0.07 -16.50 -1.28
C LYS A 166 0.52 -17.28 -2.45
N GLN A 167 0.05 -17.03 -3.68
CA GLN A 167 0.58 -17.69 -4.89
C GLN A 167 2.07 -17.42 -5.08
N LYS A 168 2.52 -16.19 -4.87
CA LYS A 168 3.93 -15.81 -5.05
C LYS A 168 4.85 -16.42 -4.00
N THR A 169 4.34 -16.65 -2.78
CA THR A 169 5.14 -17.16 -1.66
C THR A 169 4.97 -18.66 -1.44
N GLY A 170 3.97 -19.31 -2.06
CA GLY A 170 3.60 -20.69 -1.78
C GLY A 170 2.94 -20.89 -0.42
N MET A 171 2.51 -19.81 0.24
CA MET A 171 2.01 -19.83 1.61
C MET A 171 0.57 -20.36 1.71
N SER A 172 0.30 -21.22 2.70
CA SER A 172 -1.05 -21.71 3.01
C SER A 172 -1.94 -20.62 3.63
N GLU A 173 -3.25 -20.83 3.66
CA GLU A 173 -4.18 -19.89 4.31
C GLU A 173 -3.88 -19.75 5.81
N ALA A 174 -3.58 -20.86 6.48
CA ALA A 174 -3.26 -20.88 7.90
C ALA A 174 -1.98 -20.07 8.19
N ALA A 175 -0.92 -20.29 7.40
CA ALA A 175 0.32 -19.52 7.52
C ALA A 175 0.09 -18.02 7.28
N PHE A 176 -0.71 -17.68 6.26
CA PHE A 176 -1.03 -16.28 5.94
C PHE A 176 -1.84 -15.60 7.05
N ALA A 177 -2.78 -16.31 7.67
CA ALA A 177 -3.58 -15.82 8.78
C ALA A 177 -2.78 -15.68 10.09
N ASP A 178 -1.65 -16.37 10.21
CA ASP A 178 -0.78 -16.31 11.38
C ASP A 178 0.21 -15.14 11.38
N ILE A 179 0.32 -14.43 10.26
CA ILE A 179 1.13 -13.22 10.14
C ILE A 179 0.49 -12.06 10.93
N ASP A 180 1.32 -11.34 11.66
CA ASP A 180 0.98 -10.08 12.30
C ASP A 180 0.90 -8.93 11.28
N TRP A 181 -0.22 -8.91 10.55
CA TRP A 181 -0.51 -7.89 9.55
C TRP A 181 -0.67 -6.49 10.16
N GLN A 182 -1.02 -6.38 11.44
CA GLN A 182 -1.19 -5.10 12.12
C GLN A 182 0.17 -4.42 12.34
N SER A 183 1.15 -5.17 12.84
CA SER A 183 2.53 -4.69 12.99
C SER A 183 3.17 -4.38 11.63
N HIS A 184 2.89 -5.22 10.63
CA HIS A 184 3.31 -5.00 9.25
C HIS A 184 2.75 -3.68 8.69
N GLU A 185 1.43 -3.49 8.72
CA GLU A 185 0.76 -2.28 8.22
C GLU A 185 1.25 -1.03 8.96
N ARG A 186 1.36 -1.10 10.29
CA ARG A 186 1.87 0.01 11.10
C ARG A 186 3.27 0.41 10.65
N SER A 187 4.14 -0.56 10.38
CA SER A 187 5.49 -0.32 9.88
C SER A 187 5.47 0.34 8.50
N VAL A 188 4.65 -0.16 7.56
CA VAL A 188 4.55 0.36 6.19
C VAL A 188 4.14 1.84 6.21
N ASN A 189 3.16 2.17 7.04
CA ASN A 189 2.60 3.52 7.14
C ASN A 189 3.59 4.57 7.68
N THR A 190 4.71 4.15 8.27
CA THR A 190 5.78 5.07 8.72
C THR A 190 6.68 5.57 7.59
N PHE A 191 6.77 4.85 6.46
CA PHE A 191 7.57 5.26 5.31
C PHE A 191 6.80 6.27 4.45
N LYS A 192 7.50 7.31 3.96
CA LYS A 192 6.95 8.34 3.07
C LYS A 192 7.75 8.40 1.76
N ASP A 193 7.17 8.99 0.72
CA ASP A 193 7.82 9.32 -0.56
C ASP A 193 8.69 8.20 -1.16
N GLY A 194 9.94 8.52 -1.52
CA GLY A 194 10.90 7.60 -2.12
C GLY A 194 11.12 6.30 -1.32
N PRO A 195 11.37 6.37 0.00
CA PRO A 195 11.43 5.19 0.86
C PRO A 195 10.19 4.29 0.79
N HIS A 196 8.99 4.87 0.74
CA HIS A 196 7.75 4.09 0.60
C HIS A 196 7.67 3.37 -0.76
N VAL A 197 8.06 4.04 -1.84
CA VAL A 197 8.12 3.41 -3.19
C VAL A 197 9.13 2.26 -3.21
N PHE A 198 10.29 2.43 -2.58
CA PHE A 198 11.25 1.34 -2.41
C PHE A 198 10.61 0.18 -1.65
N LEU A 199 10.00 0.46 -0.49
CA LEU A 199 9.45 -0.55 0.39
C LEU A 199 8.38 -1.39 -0.31
N VAL A 200 7.41 -0.76 -0.97
CA VAL A 200 6.35 -1.50 -1.70
C VAL A 200 6.97 -2.42 -2.76
N LYS A 201 7.98 -1.94 -3.51
CA LYS A 201 8.68 -2.76 -4.50
C LYS A 201 9.48 -3.89 -3.83
N PHE A 202 10.14 -3.64 -2.71
CA PHE A 202 10.88 -4.64 -1.95
C PHE A 202 9.97 -5.75 -1.43
N LEU A 203 8.90 -5.40 -0.72
CA LEU A 203 7.94 -6.35 -0.13
C LEU A 203 7.28 -7.30 -1.14
N HIS A 204 7.16 -6.83 -2.37
CA HIS A 204 6.54 -7.59 -3.45
C HIS A 204 7.57 -8.12 -4.45
N GLY A 205 8.88 -8.00 -4.22
CA GLY A 205 9.92 -8.54 -5.10
C GLY A 205 9.95 -7.91 -6.50
N TRP A 206 9.70 -6.60 -6.59
CA TRP A 206 9.69 -5.78 -7.81
C TRP A 206 10.78 -4.69 -7.78
N LEU A 207 11.81 -4.83 -6.94
CA LEU A 207 12.95 -3.93 -7.00
C LEU A 207 13.62 -4.02 -8.38
N PRO A 208 14.05 -2.88 -8.97
CA PRO A 208 14.71 -2.86 -10.27
C PRO A 208 16.17 -3.33 -10.18
N VAL A 209 16.37 -4.56 -9.70
CA VAL A 209 17.64 -5.29 -9.72
C VAL A 209 17.94 -5.80 -11.13
N GLY A 210 19.22 -6.08 -11.42
CA GLY A 210 19.71 -6.45 -12.76
C GLY A 210 18.84 -7.49 -13.47
N LYS A 211 18.54 -8.63 -12.82
CA LYS A 211 17.69 -9.71 -13.35
C LYS A 211 16.30 -9.24 -13.79
N LEU A 212 15.71 -8.27 -13.10
CA LEU A 212 14.38 -7.77 -13.42
C LEU A 212 14.45 -6.76 -14.58
N VAL A 213 15.37 -5.80 -14.51
CA VAL A 213 15.44 -4.72 -15.51
C VAL A 213 15.99 -5.19 -16.86
N SER A 214 16.82 -6.23 -16.88
CA SER A 214 17.32 -6.83 -18.12
C SER A 214 16.21 -7.47 -18.95
N ARG A 215 15.10 -7.89 -18.33
CA ARG A 215 13.92 -8.41 -19.05
C ARG A 215 13.26 -7.34 -19.92
N TYR A 216 13.37 -6.07 -19.55
CA TYR A 216 12.80 -4.96 -20.33
C TYR A 216 13.68 -4.59 -21.52
N ASN A 217 14.99 -4.45 -21.27
CA ASN A 217 15.98 -4.16 -22.30
C ASN A 217 17.36 -4.65 -21.83
N PRO A 218 17.81 -5.84 -22.27
CA PRO A 218 19.06 -6.43 -21.78
C PRO A 218 20.30 -5.68 -22.27
N ILE A 219 20.19 -4.94 -23.39
CA ILE A 219 21.27 -4.10 -23.92
C ILE A 219 21.45 -2.89 -22.99
N LYS A 220 20.36 -2.17 -22.70
CA LYS A 220 20.40 -0.94 -21.87
C LYS A 220 20.62 -1.22 -20.39
N TYR A 221 20.17 -2.38 -19.90
CA TYR A 221 20.19 -2.74 -18.48
C TYR A 221 20.78 -4.14 -18.29
N PRO A 222 22.10 -4.24 -18.03
CA PRO A 222 22.74 -5.53 -17.77
C PRO A 222 22.15 -6.24 -16.55
N SER A 223 22.12 -7.58 -16.61
CA SER A 223 21.70 -8.43 -15.50
C SER A 223 22.70 -8.46 -14.35
N ALA A 224 23.98 -8.18 -14.63
CA ALA A 224 25.08 -8.28 -13.68
C ALA A 224 24.94 -7.31 -12.50
N CYS A 225 25.53 -7.71 -11.37
CA CYS A 225 25.60 -6.89 -10.18
C CYS A 225 26.46 -5.66 -10.42
N PRO A 226 26.05 -4.46 -9.97
CA PRO A 226 26.86 -3.25 -10.11
C PRO A 226 28.02 -3.18 -9.10
N SER A 227 28.15 -4.14 -8.17
CA SER A 227 29.11 -4.09 -7.07
C SER A 227 30.09 -5.26 -7.04
N CYS A 228 29.81 -6.36 -7.73
CA CYS A 228 30.68 -7.54 -7.79
C CYS A 228 30.48 -8.26 -9.13
N ASP A 229 31.28 -9.29 -9.40
CA ASP A 229 31.31 -9.98 -10.70
C ASP A 229 30.18 -10.99 -10.93
N GLU A 230 29.16 -11.01 -10.06
CA GLU A 230 27.98 -11.87 -10.24
C GLU A 230 27.21 -11.50 -11.52
N PRO A 231 27.03 -12.43 -12.48
CA PRO A 231 26.39 -12.15 -13.77
C PRO A 231 24.89 -11.87 -13.68
N VAL A 232 24.23 -12.27 -12.59
CA VAL A 232 22.78 -12.09 -12.40
C VAL A 232 22.47 -11.57 -10.99
N GLU A 233 22.19 -10.27 -10.89
CA GLU A 233 21.70 -9.64 -9.67
C GLU A 233 20.19 -9.86 -9.51
N ASP A 234 19.81 -10.82 -8.65
CA ASP A 234 18.43 -11.02 -8.25
C ASP A 234 18.10 -10.42 -6.87
N SER A 235 16.87 -10.60 -6.40
CA SER A 235 16.41 -10.06 -5.11
C SER A 235 17.17 -10.62 -3.92
N LYS A 236 17.68 -11.86 -3.98
CA LYS A 236 18.47 -12.47 -2.91
C LYS A 236 19.90 -11.95 -2.96
N HIS A 237 20.52 -11.93 -4.16
CA HIS A 237 21.84 -11.34 -4.37
C HIS A 237 21.88 -9.88 -3.93
N PHE A 238 20.79 -9.13 -4.12
CA PHE A 238 20.68 -7.75 -3.65
C PHE A 238 21.04 -7.63 -2.17
N LEU A 239 20.76 -8.57 -1.27
CA LEU A 239 21.13 -8.47 0.15
C LEU A 239 22.32 -9.36 0.55
N THR A 240 22.80 -10.22 -0.35
CA THR A 240 23.89 -11.20 -0.09
C THR A 240 25.15 -10.93 -0.91
N CYS A 241 25.22 -9.77 -1.58
CA CYS A 241 26.35 -9.39 -2.43
C CYS A 241 27.71 -9.48 -1.68
N PRO A 242 28.71 -10.17 -2.23
CA PRO A 242 30.00 -10.39 -1.57
C PRO A 242 30.94 -9.17 -1.57
N ASN A 243 30.57 -8.09 -2.27
CA ASN A 243 31.36 -6.86 -2.29
C ASN A 243 31.67 -6.38 -0.85
N PRO A 244 32.93 -6.00 -0.52
CA PRO A 244 33.31 -5.61 0.85
C PRO A 244 32.44 -4.51 1.47
N GLU A 245 32.05 -3.48 0.71
CA GLU A 245 31.19 -2.41 1.22
C GLU A 245 29.77 -2.89 1.48
N ARG A 246 29.24 -3.75 0.60
CA ARG A 246 27.91 -4.38 0.75
C ARG A 246 27.90 -5.35 1.94
N ARG A 247 28.97 -6.14 2.15
CA ARG A 247 29.07 -7.11 3.26
C ARG A 247 28.95 -6.47 4.64
N LYS A 248 29.38 -5.20 4.81
CA LYS A 248 29.21 -4.45 6.07
C LYS A 248 27.75 -4.34 6.49
N TRP A 249 26.81 -4.35 5.55
CA TRP A 249 25.38 -4.22 5.84
C TRP A 249 24.90 -5.27 6.84
N HIS A 250 25.32 -6.53 6.69
CA HIS A 250 24.88 -7.59 7.59
C HIS A 250 25.33 -7.32 9.04
N ALA A 251 26.62 -7.04 9.25
CA ALA A 251 27.16 -6.74 10.57
C ALA A 251 26.50 -5.51 11.21
N THR A 252 26.26 -4.46 10.42
CA THR A 252 25.59 -3.25 10.91
C THR A 252 24.12 -3.48 11.27
N LEU A 253 23.38 -4.27 10.48
CA LEU A 253 22.00 -4.64 10.80
C LEU A 253 21.93 -5.48 12.07
N THR A 254 22.76 -6.51 12.18
CA THR A 254 22.85 -7.39 13.36
C THR A 254 23.15 -6.59 14.63
N THR A 255 24.11 -5.66 14.55
CA THR A 255 24.47 -4.77 15.68
C THR A 255 23.31 -3.84 16.05
N SER A 256 22.68 -3.18 15.07
CA SER A 256 21.53 -2.31 15.30
C SER A 256 20.32 -3.05 15.90
N LEU A 257 20.06 -4.27 15.43
CA LEU A 257 18.98 -5.12 15.95
C LEU A 257 19.22 -5.48 17.41
N ARG A 258 20.42 -5.94 17.74
CA ARG A 258 20.83 -6.27 19.10
C ARG A 258 20.63 -5.07 20.04
N HIS A 259 21.25 -3.94 19.71
CA HIS A 259 21.14 -2.72 20.51
C HIS A 259 19.69 -2.25 20.65
N ARG A 260 18.89 -2.30 19.57
CA ARG A 260 17.47 -1.92 19.65
C ARG A 260 16.71 -2.85 20.60
N CYS A 261 16.88 -4.16 20.48
CA CYS A 261 16.19 -5.14 21.30
C CYS A 261 16.56 -5.00 22.79
N GLU A 262 17.84 -4.82 23.09
CA GLU A 262 18.32 -4.56 24.45
C GLU A 262 17.72 -3.26 25.02
N SER A 263 17.64 -2.18 24.21
CA SER A 263 17.06 -0.89 24.65
C SER A 263 15.55 -0.88 24.92
N VAL A 264 14.86 -1.97 24.58
CA VAL A 264 13.42 -2.15 24.77
C VAL A 264 13.11 -3.44 25.51
N ASP A 265 14.05 -3.98 26.29
CA ASP A 265 13.81 -5.13 27.17
C ASP A 265 13.23 -6.36 26.44
N THR A 266 13.71 -6.62 25.22
CA THR A 266 13.30 -7.81 24.45
C THR A 266 13.74 -9.09 25.16
N ASP A 267 12.87 -10.12 25.21
CA ASP A 267 13.22 -11.45 25.71
C ASP A 267 14.52 -11.93 25.03
N PRO A 268 15.58 -12.26 25.79
CA PRO A 268 16.84 -12.73 25.24
C PRO A 268 16.70 -13.90 24.25
N ALA A 269 15.78 -14.85 24.50
CA ALA A 269 15.57 -15.96 23.57
C ALA A 269 14.85 -15.53 22.28
N LEU A 270 14.00 -14.49 22.35
CA LEU A 270 13.43 -13.89 21.15
C LEU A 270 14.50 -13.12 20.37
N LEU A 271 15.37 -12.37 21.05
CA LEU A 271 16.52 -11.72 20.40
C LEU A 271 17.42 -12.74 19.70
N ASP A 272 17.79 -13.83 20.37
CA ASP A 272 18.59 -14.89 19.76
C ASP A 272 17.89 -15.50 18.54
N LEU A 273 16.57 -15.75 18.64
CA LEU A 273 15.79 -16.25 17.51
C LEU A 273 15.71 -15.24 16.35
N LEU A 274 15.63 -13.93 16.62
CA LEU A 274 15.64 -12.88 15.60
C LEU A 274 16.95 -12.85 14.84
N LEU A 275 18.08 -12.85 15.56
CA LEU A 275 19.41 -12.85 14.97
C LEU A 275 19.68 -14.15 14.23
N TRP A 276 19.21 -15.28 14.75
CA TRP A 276 19.28 -16.55 14.06
C TRP A 276 18.45 -16.53 12.76
N GLY A 277 17.21 -16.05 12.80
CA GLY A 277 16.33 -15.95 11.64
C GLY A 277 16.92 -15.08 10.52
N LEU A 278 17.57 -13.98 10.89
CA LEU A 278 18.32 -13.15 9.96
C LEU A 278 19.48 -13.92 9.30
N ASN A 279 20.26 -14.67 10.09
CA ASN A 279 21.36 -15.48 9.57
C ASN A 279 20.85 -16.63 8.68
N HIS A 280 19.76 -17.30 9.06
CA HIS A 280 19.10 -18.33 8.25
C HIS A 280 18.70 -17.77 6.89
N TRP A 281 18.09 -16.59 6.85
CA TRP A 281 17.73 -15.94 5.59
C TRP A 281 18.94 -15.69 4.68
N LEU A 282 20.05 -15.24 5.27
CA LEU A 282 21.24 -14.83 4.52
C LEU A 282 22.08 -16.01 4.02
N GLN A 283 22.26 -17.02 4.86
CA GLN A 283 23.21 -18.11 4.62
C GLN A 283 22.53 -19.47 4.44
N SER A 284 21.20 -19.53 4.50
CA SER A 284 20.44 -20.78 4.51
C SER A 284 20.90 -21.74 5.62
N ALA A 285 21.37 -21.18 6.75
CA ALA A 285 21.88 -21.94 7.88
C ALA A 285 20.76 -22.81 8.51
N PRO A 286 20.98 -24.08 8.84
CA PRO A 286 19.92 -24.95 9.37
C PRO A 286 19.32 -24.42 10.69
N ILE A 287 18.06 -24.78 10.97
CA ILE A 287 17.42 -24.47 12.26
C ILE A 287 18.05 -25.33 13.35
N PRO A 288 18.67 -24.76 14.39
CA PRO A 288 19.22 -25.53 15.49
C PRO A 288 18.06 -26.04 16.35
N ALA A 289 17.55 -27.22 16.00
CA ALA A 289 16.44 -27.87 16.69
C ALA A 289 16.70 -28.10 18.20
N HIS A 290 17.97 -28.09 18.62
CA HIS A 290 18.43 -28.43 19.98
C HIS A 290 18.76 -27.21 20.87
N ARG A 291 18.52 -25.97 20.42
CA ARG A 291 18.83 -24.74 21.20
C ARG A 291 17.62 -23.85 21.47
N VAL A 292 16.43 -24.24 21.05
CA VAL A 292 15.22 -23.43 21.17
C VAL A 292 14.49 -23.81 22.46
N PRO A 293 14.32 -22.89 23.43
CA PRO A 293 13.52 -23.17 24.63
C PRO A 293 12.11 -23.61 24.26
N GLU A 294 11.57 -24.59 24.99
CA GLU A 294 10.23 -25.14 24.73
C GLU A 294 9.15 -24.05 24.64
N ARG A 295 9.26 -22.99 25.47
CA ARG A 295 8.34 -21.84 25.49
C ARG A 295 8.20 -21.12 24.14
N ILE A 296 9.24 -21.11 23.29
CA ILE A 296 9.22 -20.44 21.98
C ILE A 296 9.11 -21.43 20.82
N SER A 297 8.99 -22.73 21.08
CA SER A 297 8.88 -23.78 20.04
C SER A 297 7.73 -23.53 19.07
N HIS A 298 6.55 -23.17 19.61
CA HIS A 298 5.37 -22.83 18.80
C HIS A 298 5.63 -21.64 17.88
N LEU A 299 6.34 -20.62 18.36
CA LEU A 299 6.73 -19.47 17.54
C LEU A 299 7.68 -19.90 16.41
N VAL A 300 8.67 -20.74 16.69
CA VAL A 300 9.61 -21.24 15.66
C VAL A 300 8.85 -22.04 14.60
N HIS A 301 7.95 -22.92 15.01
CA HIS A 301 7.13 -23.70 14.09
C HIS A 301 6.23 -22.81 13.22
N SER A 302 5.52 -21.86 13.85
CA SER A 302 4.68 -20.88 13.16
C SER A 302 5.48 -20.04 12.15
N GLN A 303 6.62 -19.46 12.57
CA GLN A 303 7.45 -18.64 11.70
C GLN A 303 8.10 -19.46 10.57
N THR A 304 8.43 -20.72 10.82
CA THR A 304 8.94 -21.64 9.79
C THR A 304 7.86 -22.00 8.78
N THR A 305 6.61 -22.18 9.24
CA THR A 305 5.44 -22.40 8.38
C THR A 305 5.11 -21.16 7.53
N ILE A 306 5.30 -19.96 8.06
CA ILE A 306 5.27 -18.69 7.29
C ILE A 306 6.47 -18.61 6.32
N GLY A 307 7.59 -19.24 6.67
CA GLY A 307 8.83 -19.23 5.92
C GLY A 307 9.76 -18.09 6.33
N TRP A 308 11.03 -18.43 6.55
CA TRP A 308 12.05 -17.45 6.93
C TRP A 308 12.38 -16.47 5.81
N ASP A 309 12.17 -16.83 4.54
CA ASP A 309 12.28 -15.91 3.39
C ASP A 309 11.37 -14.67 3.52
N ASN A 310 10.27 -14.79 4.27
CA ASN A 310 9.31 -13.73 4.54
C ASN A 310 9.70 -12.84 5.74
N PHE A 311 10.74 -13.20 6.51
CA PHE A 311 11.16 -12.51 7.73
C PHE A 311 11.65 -11.08 7.46
N LEU A 312 12.56 -10.89 6.50
CA LEU A 312 13.00 -9.54 6.07
C LEU A 312 11.88 -8.74 5.38
N LEU A 313 10.86 -9.42 4.87
CA LEU A 313 9.65 -8.79 4.33
C LEU A 313 8.67 -8.37 5.45
N GLY A 314 9.06 -8.49 6.72
CA GLY A 314 8.26 -8.08 7.88
C GLY A 314 6.95 -8.86 8.03
N ARG A 315 6.89 -10.10 7.51
CA ARG A 315 5.75 -11.01 7.65
C ARG A 315 6.05 -11.97 8.81
N TRP A 316 5.90 -11.44 10.00
CA TRP A 316 6.25 -12.12 11.24
C TRP A 316 5.04 -12.84 11.80
N SER A 317 5.26 -13.96 12.49
CA SER A 317 4.22 -14.61 13.30
C SER A 317 3.65 -13.67 14.37
N LYS A 318 2.33 -13.71 14.60
CA LYS A 318 1.71 -13.01 15.74
C LYS A 318 2.23 -13.48 17.11
N HIS A 319 2.83 -14.66 17.20
CA HIS A 319 3.35 -15.20 18.46
C HIS A 319 4.56 -14.41 19.00
N TRP A 320 5.28 -13.67 18.16
CA TRP A 320 6.40 -12.82 18.58
C TRP A 320 5.95 -11.79 19.64
N THR A 321 4.84 -11.09 19.39
CA THR A 321 4.35 -10.03 20.28
C THR A 321 3.76 -10.58 21.58
N THR A 322 3.09 -11.74 21.50
CA THR A 322 2.56 -12.45 22.67
C THR A 322 3.66 -12.89 23.62
N LEU A 323 4.70 -13.55 23.11
CA LEU A 323 5.81 -14.06 23.92
C LEU A 323 6.61 -12.92 24.55
N GLN A 324 6.81 -11.82 23.82
CA GLN A 324 7.46 -10.63 24.38
C GLN A 324 6.68 -10.06 25.57
N LEU A 325 5.35 -9.96 25.47
CA LEU A 325 4.53 -9.48 26.58
C LEU A 325 4.59 -10.42 27.79
N GLN A 326 4.53 -11.74 27.55
CA GLN A 326 4.65 -12.75 28.61
C GLN A 326 6.00 -12.66 29.32
N TYR A 327 7.09 -12.43 28.59
CA TYR A 327 8.42 -12.22 29.17
C TYR A 327 8.46 -11.01 30.10
N LEU A 328 7.92 -9.86 29.67
CA LEU A 328 7.89 -8.65 30.50
C LEU A 328 7.11 -8.88 31.79
N GLN A 329 5.94 -9.53 31.69
CA GLN A 329 5.08 -9.84 32.84
C GLN A 329 5.76 -10.81 33.81
N ARG A 330 6.35 -11.89 33.30
CA ARG A 330 6.99 -12.93 34.13
C ARG A 330 8.19 -12.42 34.91
N ASN A 331 8.94 -11.47 34.34
CA ASN A 331 10.14 -10.91 34.95
C ASN A 331 9.89 -9.57 35.67
N HIS A 332 8.62 -9.18 35.84
CA HIS A 332 8.23 -7.92 36.48
C HIS A 332 8.90 -6.68 35.85
N ILE A 333 9.13 -6.71 34.54
CA ILE A 333 9.67 -5.59 33.79
C ILE A 333 8.53 -4.64 33.43
N GLU A 334 8.76 -3.35 33.62
CA GLU A 334 7.78 -2.30 33.33
C GLU A 334 7.30 -2.35 31.86
N VAL A 335 5.98 -2.48 31.67
CA VAL A 335 5.35 -2.53 30.35
C VAL A 335 5.21 -1.10 29.81
N LYS A 336 6.03 -0.77 28.82
CA LYS A 336 6.10 0.55 28.16
C LYS A 336 5.56 0.44 26.75
N ASN A 337 4.97 1.52 26.23
CA ASN A 337 4.45 1.57 24.86
C ASN A 337 5.43 1.11 23.76
N LYS A 338 6.76 1.06 24.01
CA LYS A 338 7.80 0.65 23.06
C LYS A 338 8.24 -0.82 23.15
N ASN A 339 7.98 -1.52 24.26
CA ASN A 339 8.57 -2.85 24.54
C ASN A 339 7.59 -4.03 24.42
N HIS A 340 6.30 -3.79 24.13
CA HIS A 340 5.31 -4.84 23.92
C HIS A 340 4.44 -4.61 22.69
N GLY A 341 3.69 -5.66 22.33
CA GLY A 341 2.60 -5.60 21.35
C GLY A 341 3.03 -5.07 19.99
N LEU A 342 2.10 -4.39 19.32
CA LEU A 342 2.27 -3.84 17.97
C LEU A 342 3.42 -2.85 17.85
N SER A 343 3.68 -2.07 18.90
CA SER A 343 4.73 -1.05 18.86
C SER A 343 6.12 -1.69 18.85
N TRP A 344 6.34 -2.72 19.65
CA TRP A 344 7.62 -3.42 19.71
C TRP A 344 7.97 -4.07 18.37
N SER A 345 7.08 -4.90 17.84
CA SER A 345 7.27 -5.61 16.56
C SER A 345 7.40 -4.64 15.40
N SER A 346 6.52 -3.63 15.29
CA SER A 346 6.58 -2.67 14.18
C SER A 346 7.86 -1.83 14.19
N ASN A 347 8.39 -1.48 15.36
CA ASN A 347 9.64 -0.75 15.45
C ASN A 347 10.85 -1.59 15.00
N ILE A 348 10.85 -2.90 15.28
CA ILE A 348 11.92 -3.80 14.83
C ILE A 348 11.82 -4.05 13.32
N ILE A 349 10.61 -4.32 12.80
CA ILE A 349 10.36 -4.47 11.36
C ILE A 349 10.80 -3.21 10.61
N ARG A 350 10.40 -2.03 11.09
CA ARG A 350 10.82 -0.74 10.52
C ARG A 350 12.34 -0.60 10.50
N LEU A 351 13.03 -0.93 11.59
CA LEU A 351 14.49 -0.86 11.65
C LEU A 351 15.13 -1.74 10.56
N MET A 352 14.64 -2.96 10.37
CA MET A 352 15.14 -3.85 9.32
C MET A 352 14.93 -3.25 7.93
N TRP A 353 13.74 -2.69 7.66
CA TRP A 353 13.44 -2.05 6.38
C TRP A 353 14.26 -0.78 6.13
N ASP A 354 14.54 0.02 7.16
CA ASP A 354 15.44 1.16 7.06
C ASP A 354 16.86 0.72 6.66
N HIS A 355 17.34 -0.40 7.21
CA HIS A 355 18.62 -0.99 6.80
C HIS A 355 18.57 -1.53 5.37
N CYS A 356 17.51 -2.23 4.96
CA CYS A 356 17.34 -2.66 3.56
C CYS A 356 17.30 -1.47 2.59
N TYR A 357 16.68 -0.36 2.98
CA TYR A 357 16.64 0.85 2.17
C TYR A 357 18.00 1.54 2.07
N LYS A 358 18.76 1.63 3.17
CA LYS A 358 20.15 2.10 3.14
C LYS A 358 20.97 1.27 2.16
N GLU A 359 20.78 -0.04 2.16
CA GLU A 359 21.52 -0.93 1.27
C GLU A 359 21.13 -0.77 -0.20
N TRP A 360 19.84 -0.56 -0.46
CA TRP A 360 19.37 -0.18 -1.78
C TRP A 360 20.02 1.10 -2.30
N ARG A 361 20.22 2.10 -1.42
CA ARG A 361 20.95 3.33 -1.78
C ARG A 361 22.41 3.06 -2.08
N THR A 362 23.09 2.23 -1.28
CA THR A 362 24.49 1.82 -1.52
C THR A 362 24.64 1.16 -2.89
N ARG A 363 23.77 0.18 -3.19
CA ARG A 363 23.72 -0.49 -4.50
C ARG A 363 23.48 0.49 -5.64
N ASN A 364 22.53 1.43 -5.49
CA ASN A 364 22.23 2.40 -6.54
C ASN A 364 23.36 3.38 -6.79
N LYS A 365 24.11 3.78 -5.74
CA LYS A 365 25.34 4.56 -5.91
C LYS A 365 26.37 3.80 -6.74
N ALA A 366 26.54 2.48 -6.55
CA ALA A 366 27.45 1.69 -7.38
C ALA A 366 27.02 1.63 -8.85
N ARG A 367 25.71 1.58 -9.13
CA ARG A 367 25.20 1.54 -10.51
C ARG A 367 25.23 2.90 -11.22
N HIS A 368 24.90 3.97 -10.51
CA HIS A 368 24.63 5.28 -11.12
C HIS A 368 25.67 6.34 -10.81
N GLY A 369 26.56 6.11 -9.85
CA GLY A 369 27.58 7.05 -9.42
C GLY A 369 27.26 7.65 -8.05
N LYS A 370 28.32 7.96 -7.29
CA LYS A 370 28.23 8.48 -5.92
C LYS A 370 28.01 9.99 -5.88
N ASP A 371 28.70 10.73 -6.74
CA ASP A 371 28.67 12.19 -6.87
C ASP A 371 28.29 12.62 -8.31
N ALA A 372 28.29 13.92 -8.60
CA ALA A 372 27.88 14.44 -9.90
C ALA A 372 28.83 14.02 -11.04
N GLU A 373 30.13 13.96 -10.77
CA GLU A 373 31.16 13.62 -11.74
C GLU A 373 31.15 12.12 -12.07
N ASP A 374 31.12 11.26 -11.05
CA ASP A 374 30.98 9.80 -11.19
C ASP A 374 29.65 9.44 -11.88
N LYS A 375 28.58 10.22 -11.65
CA LYS A 375 27.32 10.08 -12.39
C LYS A 375 27.45 10.43 -13.86
N ALA A 376 28.09 11.55 -14.19
CA ALA A 376 28.31 11.98 -15.57
C ALA A 376 29.17 10.95 -16.32
N GLN A 377 30.25 10.48 -15.70
CA GLN A 377 31.13 9.46 -16.25
C GLN A 377 30.40 8.13 -16.48
N ARG A 378 29.63 7.62 -15.50
CA ARG A 378 28.87 6.37 -15.68
C ARG A 378 27.76 6.48 -16.71
N ARG A 379 27.15 7.67 -16.86
CA ARG A 379 26.19 7.94 -17.95
C ARG A 379 26.88 7.82 -19.31
N LEU A 380 28.02 8.49 -19.47
CA LEU A 380 28.81 8.45 -20.71
C LEU A 380 29.24 7.02 -21.07
N GLU A 381 29.85 6.30 -20.12
CA GLU A 381 30.26 4.91 -20.32
C GLU A 381 29.09 3.99 -20.68
N LYS A 382 27.92 4.20 -20.06
CA LYS A 382 26.71 3.46 -20.38
C LYS A 382 26.27 3.73 -21.82
N SER A 383 26.26 5.00 -22.25
CA SER A 383 25.94 5.36 -23.63
C SER A 383 26.93 4.74 -24.61
N HIS A 384 28.24 4.80 -24.33
CA HIS A 384 29.27 4.14 -25.13
C HIS A 384 29.02 2.63 -25.27
N ARG A 385 28.75 1.92 -24.17
CA ARG A 385 28.47 0.47 -24.21
C ARG A 385 27.24 0.14 -25.06
N ASN A 386 26.12 0.84 -24.82
CA ASN A 386 24.88 0.59 -25.56
C ASN A 386 25.05 0.84 -27.06
N ILE A 387 25.75 1.92 -27.42
CA ILE A 387 26.04 2.24 -28.82
C ILE A 387 26.92 1.16 -29.44
N ARG A 388 28.01 0.74 -28.78
CA ARG A 388 28.83 -0.38 -29.29
C ARG A 388 28.01 -1.64 -29.56
N ASP A 389 27.10 -1.98 -28.65
CA ASP A 389 26.22 -3.15 -28.83
C ASP A 389 25.24 -2.99 -30.00
N LEU A 390 24.72 -1.79 -30.25
CA LEU A 390 23.92 -1.51 -31.45
C LEU A 390 24.75 -1.57 -32.74
N TYR A 391 26.01 -1.13 -32.71
CA TYR A 391 26.92 -1.24 -33.86
C TYR A 391 27.21 -2.70 -34.22
N LYS A 392 27.22 -3.64 -33.26
CA LYS A 392 27.28 -5.09 -33.56
C LYS A 392 26.06 -5.59 -34.35
N LEU A 393 24.94 -4.87 -34.31
CA LEU A 393 23.74 -5.16 -35.09
C LEU A 393 23.71 -4.45 -36.46
N LYS A 394 24.64 -3.53 -36.73
CA LYS A 394 24.74 -2.80 -38.01
C LYS A 394 24.69 -3.74 -39.23
N PRO A 395 25.43 -4.86 -39.30
CA PRO A 395 25.38 -5.78 -40.44
C PRO A 395 24.00 -6.43 -40.67
N LYS A 396 23.15 -6.48 -39.64
CA LYS A 396 21.80 -7.06 -39.72
C LYS A 396 20.77 -6.06 -40.30
N CYS A 397 21.12 -4.78 -40.44
CA CYS A 397 20.25 -3.74 -41.01
C CYS A 397 20.40 -3.65 -42.53
N SER A 398 19.43 -3.04 -43.23
CA SER A 398 19.51 -2.81 -44.68
C SER A 398 20.63 -1.79 -44.99
N LEU A 399 21.15 -1.78 -46.22
CA LEU A 399 22.24 -0.86 -46.59
C LEU A 399 21.81 0.62 -46.41
N GLN A 400 20.56 0.94 -46.74
CA GLN A 400 20.01 2.27 -46.48
C GLN A 400 19.99 2.61 -44.98
N ALA A 401 19.53 1.69 -44.13
CA ALA A 401 19.51 1.87 -42.69
C ALA A 401 20.93 1.98 -42.10
N GLN A 402 21.90 1.22 -42.63
CA GLN A 402 23.29 1.32 -42.21
C GLN A 402 23.89 2.69 -42.50
N ARG A 403 23.57 3.30 -43.65
CA ARG A 403 24.03 4.64 -44.03
C ARG A 403 23.29 5.76 -43.29
N HIS A 404 22.01 5.55 -42.95
CA HIS A 404 21.18 6.60 -42.38
C HIS A 404 21.19 6.64 -40.85
N TYR A 405 21.33 5.49 -40.18
CA TYR A 405 21.28 5.42 -38.72
C TYR A 405 22.66 5.46 -38.06
N PHE A 406 23.72 5.00 -38.74
CA PHE A 406 25.04 4.82 -38.13
C PHE A 406 26.09 5.71 -38.79
N TYR A 407 27.07 6.14 -38.00
CA TYR A 407 28.33 6.69 -38.49
C TYR A 407 29.17 5.59 -39.18
N PRO A 408 30.23 5.97 -39.93
CA PRO A 408 31.10 5.00 -40.59
C PRO A 408 31.65 3.95 -39.61
N THR A 409 32.23 4.41 -38.50
CA THR A 409 32.73 3.58 -37.39
C THR A 409 32.10 4.02 -36.07
N VAL A 410 32.23 3.18 -35.03
CA VAL A 410 31.74 3.55 -33.70
C VAL A 410 32.64 4.58 -33.04
N GLU A 411 33.92 4.60 -33.40
CA GLU A 411 34.91 5.58 -33.00
C GLU A 411 34.59 6.97 -33.58
N ASP A 412 34.18 7.04 -34.86
CA ASP A 412 33.74 8.30 -35.48
C ASP A 412 32.50 8.87 -34.79
N HIS A 413 31.58 8.01 -34.35
CA HIS A 413 30.40 8.42 -33.60
C HIS A 413 30.82 9.09 -32.28
N PHE A 414 31.68 8.45 -31.49
CA PHE A 414 32.13 9.01 -30.21
C PHE A 414 32.99 10.27 -30.36
N ARG A 415 33.71 10.41 -31.49
CA ARG A 415 34.45 11.64 -31.80
C ARG A 415 33.54 12.80 -32.20
N THR A 416 32.45 12.51 -32.90
CA THR A 416 31.51 13.53 -33.38
C THR A 416 30.56 13.99 -32.26
N ASP A 417 30.08 13.04 -31.45
CA ASP A 417 29.16 13.27 -30.34
C ASP A 417 29.82 12.83 -29.01
N PRO A 418 30.75 13.60 -28.45
CA PRO A 418 31.54 13.14 -27.29
C PRO A 418 30.77 13.23 -25.96
N ASP A 419 29.68 13.98 -25.88
CA ASP A 419 28.95 14.19 -24.63
C ASP A 419 27.80 13.18 -24.43
N ALA A 420 27.48 12.92 -23.16
CA ALA A 420 26.48 11.92 -22.80
C ALA A 420 25.06 12.27 -23.30
N ASN A 421 24.70 13.55 -23.43
CA ASN A 421 23.35 13.93 -23.84
C ASN A 421 23.15 13.69 -25.34
N SER A 422 24.11 14.05 -26.17
CA SER A 422 24.07 13.78 -27.61
C SER A 422 23.97 12.28 -27.91
N LEU A 423 24.77 11.47 -27.22
CA LEU A 423 24.73 10.01 -27.35
C LEU A 423 23.42 9.40 -26.82
N GLU A 424 22.87 9.92 -25.72
CA GLU A 424 21.56 9.49 -25.20
C GLU A 424 20.42 9.85 -26.18
N ASN A 425 20.44 11.04 -26.77
CA ASN A 425 19.46 11.47 -27.78
C ASN A 425 19.51 10.59 -29.04
N TRP A 426 20.72 10.24 -29.50
CA TRP A 426 20.89 9.31 -30.61
C TRP A 426 20.32 7.93 -30.27
N LEU A 427 20.60 7.42 -29.06
CA LEU A 427 20.06 6.14 -28.59
C LEU A 427 18.52 6.15 -28.55
N GLU A 428 17.91 7.20 -28.02
CA GLU A 428 16.44 7.31 -27.95
C GLU A 428 15.79 7.36 -29.33
N THR A 429 16.45 8.01 -30.29
CA THR A 429 15.94 8.18 -31.65
C THR A 429 16.11 6.90 -32.48
N TYR A 430 17.33 6.35 -32.53
CA TYR A 430 17.69 5.32 -33.50
C TYR A 430 17.61 3.89 -32.97
N GLU A 431 17.68 3.64 -31.66
CA GLU A 431 17.54 2.27 -31.10
C GLU A 431 16.21 1.59 -31.52
N PRO A 432 15.04 2.26 -31.43
CA PRO A 432 13.77 1.66 -31.87
C PRO A 432 13.75 1.40 -33.39
N MET A 433 14.28 2.34 -34.18
CA MET A 433 14.31 2.25 -35.64
C MET A 433 15.20 1.10 -36.12
N ILE A 434 16.39 0.94 -35.54
CA ILE A 434 17.32 -0.16 -35.81
C ILE A 434 16.63 -1.51 -35.52
N LYS A 435 16.01 -1.66 -34.35
CA LYS A 435 15.32 -2.91 -33.97
C LYS A 435 14.14 -3.21 -34.90
N GLN A 436 13.37 -2.20 -35.31
CA GLN A 436 12.27 -2.36 -36.24
C GLN A 436 12.76 -2.75 -37.64
N ASN A 437 13.83 -2.12 -38.15
CA ASN A 437 14.42 -2.47 -39.43
C ASN A 437 14.87 -3.94 -39.46
N ILE A 438 15.57 -4.40 -38.43
CA ILE A 438 16.01 -5.81 -38.33
C ILE A 438 14.81 -6.77 -38.31
N ARG A 439 13.74 -6.44 -37.57
CA ARG A 439 12.51 -7.25 -37.54
C ARG A 439 11.85 -7.32 -38.92
N HIS A 440 11.72 -6.17 -39.59
CA HIS A 440 11.14 -6.10 -40.93
C HIS A 440 11.95 -6.91 -41.96
N ARG A 441 13.28 -6.84 -41.92
CA ARG A 441 14.15 -7.65 -42.78
C ARG A 441 13.97 -9.14 -42.57
N ARG A 442 13.89 -9.59 -41.31
CA ARG A 442 13.62 -11.00 -41.00
C ARG A 442 12.29 -11.45 -41.58
N THR A 443 11.22 -10.68 -41.36
CA THR A 443 9.89 -11.00 -41.90
C THR A 443 9.87 -11.04 -43.43
N ASN A 444 10.57 -10.14 -44.11
CA ASN A 444 10.64 -10.14 -45.57
C ASN A 444 11.47 -11.33 -46.10
N SER A 445 12.56 -11.68 -45.41
CA SER A 445 13.35 -12.88 -45.70
C SER A 445 12.52 -14.16 -45.55
N ASP A 446 11.74 -14.28 -44.47
CA ASP A 446 10.85 -15.43 -44.24
C ASP A 446 9.78 -15.55 -45.35
N ARG A 447 9.35 -14.41 -45.90
CA ARG A 447 8.40 -14.31 -47.02
C ARG A 447 9.07 -14.40 -48.41
N ARG A 448 10.39 -14.64 -48.49
CA ARG A 448 11.19 -14.66 -49.72
C ARG A 448 11.08 -13.39 -50.59
N LEU A 449 10.78 -12.26 -49.96
CA LEU A 449 10.71 -10.97 -50.63
C LEU A 449 12.10 -10.36 -50.69
N ARG A 450 12.59 -10.03 -51.90
CA ARG A 450 13.86 -9.31 -52.08
C ARG A 450 13.75 -7.89 -51.54
N GLN A 451 14.82 -7.37 -50.96
CA GLN A 451 14.83 -5.97 -50.51
C GLN A 451 14.89 -5.04 -51.72
N ILE A 452 14.21 -3.89 -51.65
CA ILE A 452 14.25 -2.91 -52.75
C ILE A 452 15.70 -2.46 -53.04
N ASP A 453 16.53 -2.36 -52.01
CA ASP A 453 17.96 -2.02 -52.09
C ASP A 453 18.84 -3.10 -52.77
N GLU A 454 18.36 -4.35 -52.84
CA GLU A 454 19.05 -5.45 -53.55
C GLU A 454 18.70 -5.47 -55.04
N VAL A 455 17.57 -4.87 -55.40
CA VAL A 455 17.07 -4.79 -56.79
C VAL A 455 17.44 -3.46 -57.45
N PHE A 456 17.52 -2.39 -56.67
CA PHE A 456 17.83 -1.04 -57.14
C PHE A 456 19.06 -0.49 -56.43
N GLN A 457 20.14 -0.26 -57.19
CA GLN A 457 21.30 0.47 -56.69
C GLN A 457 20.94 1.95 -56.54
N LEU A 458 20.93 2.45 -55.30
CA LEU A 458 20.73 3.87 -55.00
C LEU A 458 21.91 4.69 -55.55
N THR A 459 21.68 5.46 -56.61
CA THR A 459 22.63 6.38 -57.27
C THR A 459 22.94 7.67 -56.48
N ARG A 460 22.52 7.79 -55.22
CA ARG A 460 22.70 9.01 -54.43
C ARG A 460 23.60 8.79 -53.21
N THR A 461 24.84 9.27 -53.31
CA THR A 461 25.70 9.58 -52.16
C THR A 461 25.16 10.85 -51.48
N ALA A 462 24.21 10.68 -50.56
CA ALA A 462 23.92 11.77 -49.63
C ALA A 462 25.14 11.96 -48.71
N PRO A 463 25.56 13.20 -48.41
CA PRO A 463 26.66 13.44 -47.49
C PRO A 463 26.34 12.86 -46.11
N PRO A 464 27.34 12.33 -45.37
CA PRO A 464 27.11 11.80 -44.04
C PRO A 464 26.76 12.95 -43.08
N HIS A 465 25.72 12.74 -42.27
CA HIS A 465 25.37 13.51 -41.07
C HIS A 465 25.30 15.04 -41.19
N ASN A 466 24.09 15.57 -41.30
CA ASN A 466 23.75 16.88 -40.71
C ASN A 466 22.58 16.66 -39.76
N PRO A 467 22.81 16.46 -38.44
CA PRO A 467 21.73 16.62 -37.48
C PRO A 467 21.52 18.13 -37.33
N THR A 468 20.66 18.72 -38.17
CA THR A 468 20.16 20.06 -37.87
C THR A 468 19.42 19.97 -36.54
N PRO A 469 19.77 20.77 -35.51
CA PRO A 469 18.96 20.85 -34.31
C PRO A 469 17.60 21.37 -34.76
N THR A 470 16.54 20.58 -34.55
CA THR A 470 15.19 21.12 -34.69
C THR A 470 14.94 21.98 -33.45
N THR A 471 15.56 23.16 -33.39
CA THR A 471 15.17 24.25 -32.50
C THR A 471 13.87 24.83 -33.04
N VAL A 472 12.76 24.16 -32.76
CA VAL A 472 11.48 24.83 -32.61
C VAL A 472 11.26 24.94 -31.11
N PRO A 473 11.33 26.14 -30.51
CA PRO A 473 10.96 26.31 -29.12
C PRO A 473 9.46 26.01 -29.01
N ARG A 474 9.11 24.85 -28.46
CA ARG A 474 7.75 24.61 -28.01
C ARG A 474 7.52 25.52 -26.82
N GLN A 475 6.91 26.67 -27.05
CA GLN A 475 6.42 27.55 -26.00
C GLN A 475 5.57 26.70 -25.04
N ARG A 476 6.07 26.53 -23.81
CA ARG A 476 5.31 25.95 -22.71
C ARG A 476 4.31 27.00 -22.26
N THR A 477 3.06 26.86 -22.69
CA THR A 477 1.94 27.47 -21.97
C THR A 477 1.83 26.74 -20.61
N PRO A 478 1.76 27.47 -19.49
CA PRO A 478 1.64 26.84 -18.18
C PRO A 478 0.19 26.43 -17.94
N THR A 479 -0.12 25.15 -18.10
CA THR A 479 -1.34 24.57 -17.55
C THR A 479 -0.99 23.58 -16.45
N LEU A 480 -1.17 24.05 -15.22
CA LEU A 480 -1.35 23.22 -14.03
C LEU A 480 -2.44 22.17 -14.31
N THR A 481 -2.09 20.90 -14.21
CA THR A 481 -2.95 19.83 -13.67
C THR A 481 -2.14 18.54 -13.54
N THR A 482 -1.65 18.27 -12.35
CA THR A 482 -1.11 16.97 -11.94
C THR A 482 -2.21 15.91 -11.98
N ARG A 483 -2.22 15.04 -13.00
CA ARG A 483 -2.87 13.73 -12.94
C ARG A 483 -1.81 12.62 -12.90
N PRO A 484 -1.94 11.60 -12.04
CA PRO A 484 -1.00 10.49 -12.01
C PRO A 484 -1.12 9.64 -13.27
N ILE A 485 0.02 9.21 -13.81
CA ILE A 485 0.10 8.24 -14.91
C ILE A 485 -0.48 6.90 -14.41
N THR A 486 -1.66 6.56 -14.92
CA THR A 486 -2.26 5.23 -14.76
C THR A 486 -1.56 4.28 -15.73
N THR A 487 -0.84 3.28 -15.23
CA THR A 487 -0.32 2.19 -16.04
C THR A 487 -1.50 1.35 -16.55
N TYR A 488 -1.77 1.44 -17.85
CA TYR A 488 -2.72 0.57 -18.54
C TYR A 488 -2.14 -0.85 -18.59
N PHE A 489 -2.85 -1.82 -18.01
CA PHE A 489 -2.54 -3.25 -18.16
C PHE A 489 -3.34 -3.79 -19.35
N PRO A 490 -2.74 -4.44 -20.35
CA PRO A 490 -3.49 -5.29 -21.25
C PRO A 490 -3.87 -6.60 -20.51
N PRO A 491 -5.10 -7.12 -20.68
CA PRO A 491 -5.48 -8.40 -20.09
C PRO A 491 -4.73 -9.55 -20.76
N ASN A 492 -4.22 -10.48 -19.94
CA ASN A 492 -3.67 -11.75 -20.40
C ASN A 492 -4.77 -12.56 -21.10
N ARG A 493 -4.54 -12.94 -22.36
CA ARG A 493 -5.35 -13.92 -23.08
C ARG A 493 -5.09 -15.30 -22.48
N ILE A 494 -6.00 -15.76 -21.63
CA ILE A 494 -6.11 -17.18 -21.30
C ILE A 494 -6.89 -17.81 -22.46
N THR A 495 -6.23 -18.67 -23.23
CA THR A 495 -6.88 -19.48 -24.27
C THR A 495 -7.53 -20.69 -23.62
N SER A 496 -8.85 -20.71 -23.61
CA SER A 496 -9.67 -21.92 -23.44
C SER A 496 -10.49 -22.11 -24.72
N PRO A 497 -10.74 -23.36 -25.18
CA PRO A 497 -11.31 -23.63 -26.49
C PRO A 497 -12.82 -23.35 -26.52
N THR A 498 -13.29 -22.71 -27.59
CA THR A 498 -14.70 -22.41 -27.85
C THR A 498 -15.38 -23.62 -28.50
N PRO A 499 -16.57 -24.07 -28.05
CA PRO A 499 -17.42 -24.94 -28.86
C PRO A 499 -18.25 -24.10 -29.83
N THR A 500 -18.32 -24.56 -31.06
CA THR A 500 -19.18 -24.05 -32.15
C THR A 500 -20.65 -24.21 -31.81
N LEU A 501 -21.45 -23.15 -31.94
CA LEU A 501 -22.88 -23.25 -32.19
C LEU A 501 -23.32 -22.17 -33.17
N GLU A 502 -24.00 -22.65 -34.20
CA GLU A 502 -24.52 -21.93 -35.36
C GLU A 502 -25.65 -20.97 -34.98
N THR A 503 -25.64 -19.80 -35.60
CA THR A 503 -26.74 -18.83 -35.61
C THR A 503 -27.83 -19.27 -36.58
N THR A 504 -29.07 -19.36 -36.09
CA THR A 504 -30.27 -19.12 -36.91
C THR A 504 -31.11 -18.01 -36.31
N THR A 505 -31.28 -16.98 -37.13
CA THR A 505 -32.04 -15.75 -36.89
C THR A 505 -33.53 -16.03 -37.05
N THR A 506 -34.39 -15.55 -36.16
CA THR A 506 -35.77 -15.16 -36.55
C THR A 506 -36.29 -14.03 -35.67
N THR A 507 -36.76 -13.01 -36.36
CA THR A 507 -37.37 -11.75 -35.94
C THR A 507 -38.74 -11.96 -35.28
N ALA A 508 -39.04 -11.24 -34.20
CA ALA A 508 -40.42 -10.85 -33.88
C ALA A 508 -40.45 -9.64 -32.93
N ARG A 509 -41.52 -8.87 -33.07
CA ARG A 509 -41.75 -7.47 -32.72
C ARG A 509 -42.86 -7.43 -31.66
N THR A 510 -42.70 -6.81 -30.49
CA THR A 510 -43.89 -6.41 -29.68
C THR A 510 -43.60 -5.27 -28.70
N THR A 511 -44.29 -4.16 -29.01
CA THR A 511 -44.87 -3.07 -28.21
C THR A 511 -44.71 -3.01 -26.68
N ILE A 512 -44.42 -1.78 -26.24
CA ILE A 512 -44.49 -1.27 -24.87
C ILE A 512 -45.91 -0.75 -24.62
N THR A 513 -46.52 -1.12 -23.48
CA THR A 513 -47.61 -0.34 -22.86
C THR A 513 -47.42 -0.27 -21.35
N SER A 514 -47.58 0.95 -20.85
CA SER A 514 -47.67 1.35 -19.44
C SER A 514 -48.95 0.85 -18.79
N ASN A 515 -48.93 0.59 -17.48
CA ASN A 515 -49.92 1.15 -16.55
C ASN A 515 -49.54 0.91 -15.08
N ASN A 516 -49.85 1.92 -14.27
CA ASN A 516 -49.71 2.00 -12.82
C ASN A 516 -51.09 1.68 -12.16
N PRO A 517 -51.28 1.76 -10.83
CA PRO A 517 -51.66 0.62 -9.99
C PRO A 517 -53.10 0.69 -9.44
N THR A 518 -53.56 -0.39 -8.80
CA THR A 518 -54.76 -0.35 -7.94
C THR A 518 -54.56 -1.21 -6.68
N THR A 519 -54.94 -0.58 -5.57
CA THR A 519 -55.20 -1.05 -4.20
C THR A 519 -55.78 -2.46 -4.08
N ILE A 520 -55.45 -3.16 -2.98
CA ILE A 520 -56.42 -3.91 -2.13
C ILE A 520 -55.80 -4.20 -0.74
N SER A 521 -56.65 -3.96 0.25
CA SER A 521 -56.56 -4.23 1.69
C SER A 521 -56.56 -5.73 2.01
N THR A 522 -55.91 -6.18 3.09
CA THR A 522 -56.47 -7.21 4.00
C THR A 522 -55.69 -7.34 5.31
N ARG A 523 -56.44 -7.77 6.34
CA ARG A 523 -56.18 -7.75 7.78
C ARG A 523 -55.29 -8.90 8.28
N LEU A 524 -54.75 -8.66 9.48
CA LEU A 524 -54.27 -9.57 10.54
C LEU A 524 -55.17 -10.82 10.75
N PRO A 525 -54.64 -11.90 11.35
CA PRO A 525 -54.25 -11.94 12.78
C PRO A 525 -52.77 -11.73 13.09
#